data_AF-A0A920BW05-F1
#
_entry.id   AF-A0A920BW05-F1
#
_cell.length_a   1.000
_cell.length_b   1.000
_cell.length_c   1.000
_cell.angle_alpha   90.00
_cell.angle_beta   90.00
_cell.angle_gamma   90.00
#
_symmetry.space_group_name_H-M   'P 1'
#
loop_
_entity.id
_entity.type
_entity.pdbx_description
1 polymer ?
#
loop_
_entity_poly.entity_id
_entity_poly.type
_entity_poly.pdbx_seq_one_letter_code
_entity_poly.pdbx_strand_id
1 'polypeptide(L)' 'MYHEKENIPLSVVKNFDLVDDGDPTTPPMFSCEKCGGQMYPEYYKGVMG' A
#
# COMPACT_ATOMS: atom_id res chain seq x y z
N MET A 1 -13.07 -6.12 -15.86
CA MET A 1 -13.05 -5.28 -14.64
C MET A 1 -11.73 -4.55 -14.66
N TYR A 2 -11.72 -3.21 -14.66
CA TYR A 2 -10.50 -2.42 -14.81
C TYR A 2 -9.81 -2.35 -13.44
N HIS A 3 -8.57 -2.86 -13.34
CA HIS A 3 -7.75 -2.63 -12.16
C HIS A 3 -7.05 -1.29 -12.35
N GLU A 4 -7.40 -0.29 -11.54
CA GLU A 4 -6.69 0.98 -11.52
C GLU A 4 -5.29 0.77 -10.93
N LYS A 5 -4.31 1.48 -11.48
CA LYS A 5 -2.95 1.55 -10.95
C LYS A 5 -2.63 3.00 -10.65
N GLU A 6 -2.05 3.23 -9.48
CA GLU A 6 -1.68 4.55 -9.00
C GLU A 6 -0.21 4.52 -8.57
N ASN A 7 0.52 5.56 -8.94
CA ASN A 7 1.93 5.70 -8.60
C ASN A 7 2.04 6.33 -7.21
N ILE A 8 1.94 5.50 -6.17
CA ILE A 8 2.18 5.92 -4.80
C ILE A 8 3.70 5.94 -4.57
N PRO A 9 4.29 7.06 -4.12
CA PRO A 9 5.73 7.13 -3.87
C PRO A 9 6.17 6.09 -2.84
N LEU A 10 7.32 5.44 -3.07
CA LEU A 10 7.86 4.43 -2.16
C LEU A 10 8.08 4.96 -0.74
N SER A 11 8.44 6.23 -0.59
CA SER A 11 8.60 6.88 0.72
C SER A 11 7.29 6.91 1.51
N VAL A 12 6.16 7.12 0.83
CA VAL A 12 4.83 7.09 1.45
C VAL A 12 4.53 5.67 1.91
N VAL A 13 4.68 4.67 1.03
CA VAL A 13 4.46 3.26 1.37
C VAL A 13 5.29 2.83 2.58
N LYS A 14 6.60 3.17 2.60
CA LYS A 14 7.49 2.87 3.73
C LYS A 14 7.10 3.57 5.02
N ASN A 15 6.71 4.85 4.93
CA ASN A 15 6.32 5.58 6.14
C ASN A 15 5.08 4.94 6.76
N PHE A 16 4.08 4.55 5.96
CA PHE A 16 2.91 3.84 6.48
C PHE A 16 3.27 2.48 7.06
N ASP A 17 4.12 1.70 6.39
CA ASP A 17 4.59 0.40 6.90
C ASP A 17 5.35 0.50 8.24
N LEU A 18 6.03 1.61 8.51
CA LEU A 18 6.80 1.83 9.75
C LEU A 18 5.96 2.35 10.92
N VAL A 19 4.87 3.05 10.64
CA VAL A 19 4.02 3.69 11.66
C VAL A 19 2.70 2.97 11.87
N ASP A 20 2.38 1.99 11.03
CA ASP A 20 1.24 1.11 11.22
C ASP A 20 1.55 0.15 12.40
N ASP A 21 0.68 0.17 13.41
CA ASP A 21 0.73 -0.73 14.57
C ASP A 21 -0.12 -2.00 14.31
N GLY A 22 -0.51 -2.21 13.05
CA GLY A 22 -1.21 -3.39 12.55
C GLY A 22 -0.32 -4.62 12.40
N ASP A 23 -0.75 -5.58 11.58
CA ASP A 23 0.01 -6.81 11.34
C ASP A 23 1.25 -6.49 10.47
N PRO A 24 2.47 -6.66 11.01
CA PRO A 24 3.71 -6.33 10.31
C PRO A 24 4.01 -7.23 9.10
N THR A 25 3.26 -8.33 8.94
CA THR A 25 3.36 -9.26 7.81
C THR A 25 2.43 -8.87 6.66
N THR A 26 1.57 -7.86 6.87
CA THR A 26 0.68 -7.35 5.84
C THR A 26 1.17 -6.00 5.32
N PRO A 27 1.29 -5.81 4.00
CA PRO A 27 1.69 -4.53 3.45
C PRO A 27 0.57 -3.48 3.63
N PRO A 28 0.92 -2.19 3.71
CA PRO A 28 -0.07 -1.12 3.85
C PRO A 28 -1.02 -1.09 2.65
N MET A 29 -2.30 -0.87 2.94
CA MET A 29 -3.40 -0.83 1.96
C MET A 29 -3.83 0.61 1.73
N PHE A 30 -4.20 0.93 0.49
CA PHE A 30 -4.61 2.28 0.09
C PHE A 30 -6.00 2.26 -0.54
N SER A 31 -6.71 3.38 -0.48
CA SER A 31 -7.93 3.59 -1.28
C SER A 31 -7.55 4.23 -2.61
N CYS A 32 -8.04 3.67 -3.72
CA CYS A 32 -7.93 4.26 -5.05
C CYS A 32 -8.61 5.63 -5.07
N GLU A 33 -7.90 6.65 -5.51
CA GLU A 33 -8.42 8.01 -5.57
C GLU A 33 -9.59 8.14 -6.56
N LYS A 34 -9.55 7.39 -7.66
CA LYS A 34 -10.57 7.48 -8.73
C LYS A 34 -11.84 6.68 -8.44
N CYS A 35 -11.72 5.50 -7.84
CA CYS A 35 -12.85 4.57 -7.70
C CYS A 35 -13.18 4.21 -6.25
N GLY A 36 -12.36 4.62 -5.27
CA GLY A 36 -12.53 4.29 -3.85
C GLY A 36 -12.26 2.82 -3.51
N GLY A 37 -11.89 2.00 -4.49
CA GLY A 37 -11.55 0.59 -4.30
C GLY A 37 -10.26 0.40 -3.52
N GLN A 38 -10.09 -0.77 -2.90
CA GLN A 38 -8.88 -1.09 -2.16
C GLN A 38 -7.73 -1.43 -3.11
N MET A 39 -6.55 -0.88 -2.83
CA MET A 39 -5.33 -1.05 -3.59
C MET A 39 -4.24 -1.67 -2.73
N TYR A 40 -3.45 -2.54 -3.35
CA TYR A 40 -2.31 -3.23 -2.75
C TYR A 40 -1.03 -2.85 -3.50
N PRO A 41 0.09 -2.60 -2.80
CA PRO A 41 1.37 -2.37 -3.45
C PRO A 41 1.81 -3.60 -4.28
N GLU A 42 2.05 -3.44 -5.59
CA GLU A 42 2.44 -4.57 -6.45
C GLU A 42 3.92 -5.01 -6.28
N TYR A 43 4.80 -4.08 -5.92
CA TYR A 43 6.27 -4.29 -5.93
C TYR A 43 6.94 -4.04 -4.57
N TYR A 44 6.17 -3.73 -3.54
CA TYR A 44 6.70 -3.48 -2.22
C TYR A 44 6.92 -4.80 -1.47
N LYS A 45 8.06 -4.91 -0.79
CA LYS A 45 8.30 -5.93 0.23
C LYS A 45 8.37 -5.20 1.56
N GLY A 46 7.59 -5.66 2.54
CA GLY A 46 7.50 -5.04 3.86
C GLY A 46 8.88 -4.90 4.50
N VAL A 47 9.05 -3.90 5.37
CA VAL A 47 10.26 -3.76 6.17
C VAL A 47 10.46 -5.00 7.05
N MET A 48 9.38 -5.67 7.45
CA MET A 48 9.39 -6.81 8.37
C MET A 48 9.20 -8.20 7.75
N GLY A 49 8.87 -8.30 6.45
CA GLY A 49 8.82 -9.57 5.71
C GLY A 49 7.52 -9.81 4.98
#